data_AF-A0A850Z8V8-F1
#
_entry.id   AF-A0A850Z8V8-F1
#
_cell.length_a   1.000
_cell.length_b   1.000
_cell.length_c   1.000
_cell.angle_alpha   90.00
_cell.angle_beta   90.00
_cell.angle_gamma   90.00
#
_symmetry.space_group_name_H-M   'P 1'
#
loop_
_entity.id
_entity.type
_entity.pdbx_description
1 polymer ?
#
loop_
_entity_poly.entity_id
_entity_poly.type
_entity_poly.pdbx_seq_one_letter_code
_entity_poly.pdbx_strand_id
1 'polypeptide(L)'
;SAKTRQAALESLKSAFSSKILYEFIMERRMTLTDSIERCIKKGKSEEQCAAAGLACLLCVQMGSGIESEEIFKTLGPVLKKIVCDGTASIQARQA
;
A
#
# COMPACT_ATOMS: atom_id res chain seq x y z
N SER A 1 -5.46 -16.79 3.18
CA SER A 1 -4.30 -17.06 4.07
C SER A 1 -3.24 -15.97 3.86
N ALA A 2 -2.10 -15.98 4.56
CA ALA A 2 -1.04 -14.98 4.38
C ALA A 2 -0.49 -14.95 2.93
N LYS A 3 -0.19 -16.13 2.36
CA LYS A 3 0.26 -16.25 0.96
C LYS A 3 -0.76 -15.69 -0.05
N THR A 4 -2.06 -15.92 0.18
CA THR A 4 -3.11 -15.36 -0.69
C THR A 4 -3.12 -13.83 -0.64
N ARG A 5 -2.95 -13.23 0.54
CA ARG A 5 -2.90 -11.76 0.67
C ARG A 5 -1.69 -11.18 -0.05
N GLN A 6 -0.51 -11.76 0.15
CA GLN A 6 0.69 -11.36 -0.57
C GLN A 6 0.52 -11.43 -2.09
N ALA A 7 0.02 -12.55 -2.62
CA ALA A 7 -0.22 -12.70 -4.05
C ALA A 7 -1.24 -11.68 -4.60
N ALA A 8 -2.28 -11.37 -3.81
CA ALA A 8 -3.27 -10.35 -4.18
C ALA A 8 -2.65 -8.95 -4.21
N LEU A 9 -1.84 -8.58 -3.21
CA LEU A 9 -1.12 -7.29 -3.17
C LEU A 9 -0.20 -7.13 -4.36
N GLU A 10 0.58 -8.17 -4.70
CA GLU A 10 1.46 -8.15 -5.87
C GLU A 10 0.68 -8.04 -7.19
N SER A 11 -0.45 -8.73 -7.30
CA SER A 11 -1.34 -8.64 -8.48
C SER A 11 -1.92 -7.24 -8.63
N LEU A 12 -2.37 -6.62 -7.54
CA LEU A 12 -2.85 -5.24 -7.54
C LEU A 12 -1.73 -4.26 -7.90
N LYS A 13 -0.53 -4.44 -7.33
CA LYS A 13 0.65 -3.63 -7.65
C LYS A 13 0.98 -3.68 -9.13
N SER A 14 0.99 -4.88 -9.72
CA SER A 14 1.21 -5.08 -11.15
C SER A 14 0.12 -4.45 -12.01
N ALA A 15 -1.15 -4.52 -11.58
CA ALA A 15 -2.25 -3.90 -12.31
C ALA A 15 -2.15 -2.37 -12.29
N PHE A 16 -1.85 -1.79 -11.13
CA PHE A 16 -1.75 -0.35 -10.92
C PHE A 16 -0.49 0.24 -11.58
N SER A 17 0.58 -0.53 -11.74
CA SER A 17 1.75 -0.07 -12.49
C SER A 17 1.53 -0.10 -14.00
N SER A 18 0.67 -0.99 -14.49
CA SER A 18 0.48 -1.22 -15.94
C SER A 18 -0.64 -0.39 -16.55
N LYS A 19 -1.63 0.04 -15.76
CA LYS A 19 -2.82 0.75 -16.24
C LYS A 19 -3.28 1.79 -15.23
N ILE A 20 -3.77 2.93 -15.71
CA ILE A 20 -4.51 3.89 -14.89
C ILE A 20 -5.93 3.35 -14.67
N LEU A 21 -6.30 3.15 -13.41
CA LEU A 21 -7.57 2.52 -12.98
C LEU A 21 -8.32 3.47 -12.04
N TYR A 22 -8.30 4.77 -12.33
CA TYR A 22 -8.76 5.83 -11.43
C TYR A 22 -10.19 5.59 -10.90
N GLU A 23 -11.19 5.35 -11.77
CA GLU A 23 -12.58 5.13 -11.33
C GLU A 23 -12.69 3.93 -10.38
N PHE A 24 -12.06 2.81 -10.74
CA PHE A 24 -12.05 1.60 -9.91
C PHE A 24 -11.46 1.85 -8.52
N ILE A 25 -10.35 2.58 -8.47
CA ILE A 25 -9.65 2.94 -7.23
C ILE A 25 -10.50 3.92 -6.42
N MET A 26 -11.02 4.96 -7.03
CA MET A 26 -11.80 6.01 -6.36
C MET A 26 -13.02 5.43 -5.63
N GLU A 27 -13.73 4.50 -6.27
CA GLU A 27 -14.86 3.77 -5.67
C GLU A 27 -14.47 2.87 -4.49
N ARG A 28 -13.22 2.41 -4.42
CA ARG A 28 -12.74 1.40 -3.45
C ARG A 28 -11.66 1.91 -2.51
N ARG A 29 -11.31 3.20 -2.58
CA ARG A 29 -10.15 3.78 -1.91
C ARG A 29 -10.11 3.51 -0.41
N MET A 30 -11.26 3.55 0.26
CA MET A 30 -11.38 3.29 1.70
C MET A 30 -11.02 1.84 2.02
N THR A 31 -11.57 0.88 1.28
CA THR A 31 -11.28 -0.55 1.45
C THR A 31 -9.84 -0.89 1.10
N LEU A 32 -9.31 -0.32 0.01
CA LEU A 32 -7.91 -0.48 -0.38
C LEU A 32 -6.98 0.05 0.71
N THR A 33 -7.26 1.25 1.23
CA THR A 33 -6.47 1.89 2.28
C THR A 33 -6.46 1.06 3.57
N ASP A 34 -7.62 0.63 4.09
CA ASP A 34 -7.69 -0.22 5.30
C ASP A 34 -6.92 -1.54 5.11
N SER A 35 -7.07 -2.15 3.94
CA SER A 35 -6.40 -3.41 3.61
C SER A 35 -4.88 -3.25 3.56
N ILE A 36 -4.39 -2.18 2.90
CA ILE A 36 -2.97 -1.85 2.81
C ILE A 36 -2.41 -1.54 4.20
N GLU A 37 -3.07 -0.68 4.97
CA GLU A 37 -2.65 -0.31 6.32
C GLU A 37 -2.50 -1.55 7.22
N ARG A 38 -3.48 -2.45 7.18
CA ARG A 38 -3.46 -3.70 7.94
C ARG A 38 -2.29 -4.60 7.53
N CYS A 39 -1.99 -4.71 6.24
CA CYS A 39 -0.88 -5.52 5.73
C CYS A 39 0.48 -4.92 6.12
N ILE A 40 0.62 -3.60 6.11
CA ILE A 40 1.80 -2.90 6.62
C ILE A 40 1.98 -3.14 8.12
N LYS A 41 0.91 -2.98 8.91
CA LYS A 41 0.96 -3.12 10.39
C LYS A 41 1.18 -4.55 10.88
N LYS A 42 0.60 -5.55 10.21
CA LYS A 42 0.49 -6.94 10.72
C LYS A 42 1.08 -8.00 9.80
N GLY A 43 1.44 -7.65 8.57
CA GLY A 43 2.05 -8.56 7.62
C GLY A 43 3.49 -8.90 8.00
N LYS A 44 4.04 -9.91 7.32
CA LYS A 44 5.47 -10.24 7.38
C LYS A 44 6.21 -9.55 6.22
N SER A 45 7.54 -9.55 6.27
CA SER A 45 8.45 -8.90 5.30
C SER A 45 7.91 -8.75 3.87
N GLU A 46 7.59 -9.85 3.19
CA GLU A 46 7.13 -9.81 1.78
C GLU A 46 5.76 -9.17 1.61
N GLU A 47 4.83 -9.43 2.54
CA GLU A 47 3.50 -8.81 2.57
C GLU A 47 3.60 -7.30 2.86
N GLN A 48 4.48 -6.89 3.77
CA GLN A 48 4.72 -5.48 4.09
C GLN A 48 5.34 -4.74 2.90
N CYS A 49 6.33 -5.33 2.23
CA CYS A 49 6.96 -4.77 1.04
C CYS A 49 5.94 -4.58 -0.09
N ALA A 50 5.14 -5.62 -0.40
CA ALA A 50 4.10 -5.54 -1.41
C ALA A 50 3.04 -4.47 -1.09
N ALA A 51 2.62 -4.39 0.18
CA ALA A 51 1.64 -3.40 0.63
C ALA A 51 2.18 -1.97 0.59
N ALA A 52 3.43 -1.75 0.99
CA ALA A 52 4.07 -0.43 0.93
C ALA A 52 4.22 0.04 -0.53
N GLY A 53 4.68 -0.82 -1.44
CA GLY A 53 4.74 -0.48 -2.86
C GLY A 53 3.37 -0.20 -3.47
N LEU A 54 2.33 -0.95 -3.08
CA LEU A 54 0.96 -0.69 -3.49
C LEU A 54 0.42 0.64 -2.93
N ALA A 55 0.78 1.03 -1.71
CA ALA A 55 0.43 2.32 -1.13
C ALA A 55 0.95 3.49 -1.97
N CYS A 56 2.21 3.40 -2.44
CA CYS A 56 2.80 4.41 -3.32
C CYS A 56 2.04 4.52 -4.64
N LEU A 57 1.74 3.39 -5.30
CA LEU A 57 0.98 3.39 -6.55
C LEU A 57 -0.44 3.91 -6.38
N LEU A 58 -1.09 3.61 -5.24
CA LEU A 58 -2.41 4.12 -4.90
C LEU A 58 -2.39 5.66 -4.85
N CYS A 59 -1.45 6.25 -4.11
CA CYS A 59 -1.31 7.71 -4.04
C CYS A 59 -1.00 8.33 -5.41
N VAL A 60 -0.14 7.69 -6.22
CA VAL A 60 0.21 8.16 -7.56
C VAL A 60 -1.02 8.15 -8.48
N GLN A 61 -1.81 7.09 -8.48
CA GLN A 61 -3.00 7.01 -9.34
C GLN A 61 -4.11 7.97 -8.92
N MET A 62 -4.25 8.23 -7.61
CA MET A 62 -5.21 9.20 -7.10
C MET A 62 -4.80 10.65 -7.39
N GLY A 63 -3.52 10.90 -7.69
CA GLY A 63 -3.00 12.22 -7.99
C GLY A 63 -3.12 13.19 -6.81
N SER A 64 -3.23 14.48 -7.11
CA SER A 64 -3.49 15.52 -6.12
C SER A 64 -4.98 15.67 -5.82
N GLY A 65 -5.34 15.75 -4.55
CA GLY A 65 -6.72 16.04 -4.14
C GLY A 65 -6.99 15.59 -2.70
N ILE A 66 -8.14 15.99 -2.18
CA ILE A 66 -8.58 15.68 -0.80
C ILE A 66 -8.54 14.17 -0.56
N GLU A 67 -9.00 13.39 -1.53
CA GLU A 67 -9.07 11.93 -1.43
C GLU A 67 -7.68 11.28 -1.31
N SER A 68 -6.70 11.79 -2.06
CA SER A 68 -5.31 11.33 -1.96
C SER A 68 -4.68 11.75 -0.63
N GLU A 69 -5.02 12.94 -0.14
CA GLU A 69 -4.57 13.43 1.16
C GLU A 69 -5.11 12.58 2.32
N GLU A 70 -6.37 12.15 2.26
CA GLU A 70 -6.98 11.24 3.25
C GLU A 70 -6.31 9.87 3.27
N ILE A 71 -5.98 9.32 2.09
CA ILE A 71 -5.19 8.09 1.97
C ILE A 71 -3.81 8.30 2.62
N PHE A 72 -3.13 9.41 2.32
CA PHE A 72 -1.81 9.69 2.87
C PHE A 72 -1.81 9.96 4.37
N LYS A 73 -2.85 10.61 4.91
CA LYS A 73 -3.03 10.78 6.37
C LYS A 73 -3.10 9.45 7.10
N THR A 74 -3.69 8.44 6.47
CA THR A 74 -3.79 7.07 7.02
C THR A 74 -2.47 6.30 6.83
N LEU A 75 -1.91 6.30 5.62
CA LEU A 75 -0.77 5.45 5.27
C LEU A 75 0.60 6.06 5.61
N GLY A 76 0.73 7.39 5.57
CA GLY A 76 1.98 8.11 5.83
C GLY A 76 2.61 7.78 7.19
N PRO A 77 1.86 7.80 8.31
CA PRO A 77 2.40 7.44 9.62
C PRO A 77 2.90 6.00 9.72
N VAL A 78 2.21 5.04 9.09
CA VAL A 78 2.61 3.62 9.13
C VAL A 78 3.81 3.34 8.25
N LEU A 79 3.89 3.98 7.08
CA LEU A 79 5.05 3.91 6.20
C LEU A 79 6.30 4.50 6.88
N LYS A 80 6.17 5.69 7.48
CA LYS A 80 7.25 6.33 8.24
C LYS A 80 7.72 5.43 9.38
N LYS A 81 6.79 4.78 10.09
CA LYS A 81 7.13 3.84 11.16
C LYS A 81 7.98 2.68 10.65
N ILE A 82 7.61 2.05 9.53
CA ILE A 82 8.38 0.93 8.97
C ILE A 82 9.78 1.39 8.56
N VAL A 83 9.89 2.50 7.82
CA VAL A 83 11.19 3.01 7.36
C VAL A 83 12.15 3.27 8.52
N CYS A 84 11.63 3.76 9.65
CA CYS A 84 12.42 4.02 10.85
C CYS A 84 12.62 2.79 11.76
N ASP A 85 11.95 1.66 11.51
CA ASP A 85 12.05 0.46 12.34
C ASP A 85 13.30 -0.36 11.97
N GLY A 86 14.35 -0.25 12.78
CA GLY A 86 15.60 -1.00 12.58
C GLY A 86 15.46 -2.52 12.61
N THR A 87 14.34 -3.04 13.12
CA THR A 87 14.04 -4.48 13.20
C THR A 87 13.22 -4.98 12.01
N ALA A 88 12.61 -4.08 11.24
CA ALA A 88 11.93 -4.43 10.01
C ALA A 88 12.93 -4.88 8.93
N SER A 89 12.47 -5.71 8.00
CA SER A 89 13.32 -6.20 6.91
C SER A 89 13.81 -5.04 6.03
N ILE A 90 14.98 -5.22 5.41
CA ILE A 90 15.54 -4.22 4.48
C ILE A 90 14.57 -3.98 3.33
N GLN A 91 13.97 -5.04 2.78
CA GLN A 91 13.00 -4.96 1.69
C GLN A 91 11.78 -4.12 2.08
N ALA A 92 11.21 -4.32 3.28
CA ALA A 92 10.06 -3.54 3.73
C ALA A 92 10.40 -2.05 3.94
N ARG A 93 11.65 -1.74 4.28
CA ARG A 93 12.13 -0.36 4.45
C ARG A 93 12.47 0.36 3.14
N GLN A 94 12.73 -0.39 2.07
CA GLN A 94 13.14 0.12 0.75
C GLN A 94 12.03 0.02 -0.31
N ALA A 95 10.85 -0.45 0.09
CA ALA A 95 9.72 -0.72 -0.79
C ALA A 95 9.21 0.51 -1.56
#